data_AF-A0A2V2RI42-F1
#
_entry.id   AF-A0A2V2RI42-F1
#
_cell.length_a   1.000
_cell.length_b   1.000
_cell.length_c   1.000
_cell.angle_alpha   90.00
_cell.angle_beta   90.00
_cell.angle_gamma   90.00
#
_symmetry.space_group_name_H-M   'P 1'
#
loop_
_entity.id
_entity.type
_entity.pdbx_description
1 polymer ?
#
loop_
_entity_poly.entity_id
_entity_poly.type
_entity_poly.pdbx_seq_one_letter_code
_entity_poly.pdbx_strand_id
1 'polypeptide(L)'
;MKRKFLLFFVLALVGGYAFHLVAQTSSTASAAIHMTPAEFKWGPPPPGLPAGAQLAVLAGDPSKEGGEYTLRAKLPDGYKIAPHYHPVTENVTILSGTFYLGMGDKFDEKTASPF
;
A
#
# COMPACT_ATOMS: atom_id res chain seq x y z
N MET A 1 27.09 73.78 -3.00
CA MET A 1 28.32 73.83 -2.16
C MET A 1 28.13 72.85 -1.00
N LYS A 2 28.89 71.81 -0.71
CA LYS A 2 30.07 71.13 -1.25
C LYS A 2 29.86 69.62 -1.00
N ARG A 3 30.25 68.78 -1.96
CA ARG A 3 30.26 67.31 -1.88
C ARG A 3 31.18 66.84 -0.74
N LYS A 4 30.77 65.78 -0.03
CA LYS A 4 31.71 64.83 0.57
C LYS A 4 31.24 63.41 0.23
N PHE A 5 31.90 62.83 -0.76
CA PHE A 5 31.86 61.41 -1.09
C PHE A 5 33.08 60.81 -0.38
N LEU A 6 32.89 59.88 0.56
CA LEU A 6 34.00 59.02 0.98
C LEU A 6 33.47 57.62 1.30
N LEU A 7 34.05 56.69 0.56
CA LEU A 7 33.91 55.24 0.61
C LEU A 7 34.01 54.67 2.02
N PHE A 8 33.16 53.70 2.34
CA PHE A 8 33.55 52.55 3.17
C PHE A 8 32.97 51.27 2.58
N PHE A 9 33.75 50.71 1.65
CA PHE A 9 33.65 49.34 1.16
C PHE A 9 34.36 48.42 2.17
N VAL A 10 33.71 48.07 3.30
CA VAL A 10 34.07 46.86 4.08
C VAL A 10 32.85 46.42 4.88
N LEU A 11 32.13 45.42 4.36
CA LEU A 11 31.37 44.49 5.18
C LEU A 11 31.34 43.15 4.44
N ALA A 12 32.54 42.60 4.26
CA ALA A 12 32.69 41.16 4.19
C ALA A 12 32.28 40.60 5.57
N LEU A 13 31.57 39.48 5.53
CA LEU A 13 31.48 38.51 6.64
C LEU A 13 30.62 38.91 7.85
N VAL A 14 29.33 39.20 7.65
CA VAL A 14 28.33 38.90 8.68
C VAL A 14 27.07 38.36 8.01
N GLY A 15 26.74 37.10 8.29
CA GLY A 15 25.39 36.59 8.09
C GLY A 15 25.18 35.59 6.95
N GLY A 16 26.24 34.94 6.45
CA GLY A 16 26.12 33.67 5.73
C GLY A 16 25.72 32.54 6.69
N TYR A 17 24.55 32.65 7.31
CA TYR A 17 23.86 31.53 7.96
C TYR A 17 22.57 31.32 7.18
N ALA A 18 22.73 30.83 5.94
CA ALA A 18 21.65 30.12 5.29
C ALA A 18 21.38 28.88 6.16
N PHE A 19 20.44 29.03 7.09
CA PHE A 19 19.82 27.91 7.80
C PHE A 19 19.17 27.03 6.74
N HIS A 20 19.91 26.04 6.24
CA HIS A 20 19.31 24.88 5.60
C HIS A 20 18.63 24.11 6.73
N LEU A 21 17.36 24.41 7.00
CA LEU A 21 16.47 23.44 7.61
C LEU A 21 16.38 22.29 6.62
N VAL A 22 17.26 21.29 6.78
CA VAL A 22 16.92 19.94 6.37
C VAL A 22 15.75 19.57 7.27
N ALA A 23 14.54 19.63 6.73
CA ALA A 23 13.42 18.94 7.30
C ALA A 23 13.83 17.46 7.31
N GLN A 24 14.29 16.97 8.46
CA GLN A 24 14.39 15.55 8.71
C GLN A 24 12.95 15.04 8.60
N THR A 25 12.61 14.46 7.46
CA THR A 25 11.46 13.57 7.39
C THR A 25 11.77 12.43 8.35
N SER A 26 11.22 12.51 9.55
CA SER A 26 11.17 11.40 10.47
C SER A 26 10.46 10.28 9.73
N SER A 27 11.22 9.39 9.10
CA SER A 27 10.71 8.09 8.70
C SER A 27 10.29 7.42 10.01
N THR A 28 9.00 7.51 10.32
CA THR A 28 8.41 6.66 11.36
C THR A 28 8.61 5.24 10.84
N ALA A 29 9.63 4.55 11.36
CA ALA A 29 9.81 3.15 11.06
C ALA A 29 8.49 2.44 11.33
N SER A 30 7.93 1.82 10.29
CA SER A 30 6.67 1.09 10.43
C SER A 30 6.90 -0.02 11.45
N ALA A 31 6.03 -0.10 12.46
CA ALA A 31 6.16 -1.11 13.50
C ALA A 31 6.01 -2.51 12.87
N ALA A 32 6.79 -3.47 13.37
CA ALA A 32 6.64 -4.86 12.93
C ALA A 32 5.25 -5.39 13.32
N ILE A 33 4.59 -6.06 12.39
CA ILE A 33 3.27 -6.66 12.60
C ILE A 33 3.47 -8.15 12.95
N HIS A 34 3.01 -8.54 14.13
CA HIS A 34 3.06 -9.92 14.62
C HIS A 34 1.66 -10.36 15.01
N MET A 35 1.21 -11.50 14.49
CA MET A 35 -0.11 -12.05 14.80
C MET A 35 -0.13 -13.56 14.58
N THR A 36 -0.88 -14.24 15.42
CA THR A 36 -1.26 -15.63 15.26
C THR A 36 -2.60 -15.75 14.51
N PRO A 37 -2.90 -16.90 13.89
CA PRO A 37 -4.19 -17.09 13.21
C PRO A 37 -5.43 -16.89 14.10
N ALA A 38 -5.29 -17.08 15.41
CA ALA A 38 -6.39 -16.89 16.38
C ALA A 38 -6.77 -15.41 16.56
N GLU A 39 -5.88 -14.49 16.24
CA GLU A 39 -6.09 -13.04 16.37
C GLU A 39 -6.72 -12.42 15.11
N PHE A 40 -6.87 -13.20 14.04
CA PHE A 40 -7.48 -12.72 12.80
C PHE A 40 -8.94 -12.34 13.02
N LYS A 41 -9.27 -11.10 12.66
CA LYS A 41 -10.64 -10.59 12.70
C LYS A 41 -11.34 -10.89 11.38
N TRP A 42 -11.99 -12.04 11.32
CA TRP A 42 -12.75 -12.46 10.15
C TRP A 42 -14.06 -11.66 10.01
N GLY A 43 -14.30 -11.15 8.81
CA GLY A 43 -15.52 -10.45 8.43
C GLY A 43 -16.04 -10.90 7.07
N PRO A 44 -17.21 -10.38 6.65
CA PRO A 44 -17.77 -10.64 5.33
C PRO A 44 -16.87 -10.07 4.21
N PRO A 45 -17.06 -10.48 2.95
CA PRO A 45 -16.32 -9.91 1.85
C PRO A 45 -16.80 -8.48 1.55
N PRO A 46 -15.96 -7.64 0.93
CA PRO A 46 -16.36 -6.32 0.48
C PRO A 46 -17.46 -6.40 -0.59
N PRO A 47 -18.21 -5.30 -0.82
CA PRO A 47 -19.12 -5.20 -1.96
C PRO A 47 -18.41 -5.52 -3.27
N GLY A 48 -19.07 -6.29 -4.14
CA GLY A 48 -18.53 -6.72 -5.43
C GLY A 48 -18.04 -8.17 -5.48
N LEU A 49 -17.82 -8.79 -4.31
CA LEU A 49 -17.60 -10.22 -4.21
C LEU A 49 -18.91 -10.96 -3.83
N PRO A 50 -19.11 -12.22 -4.29
CA PRO A 50 -20.25 -13.02 -3.85
C PRO A 50 -20.31 -13.20 -2.34
N ALA A 51 -21.49 -13.49 -1.79
CA ALA A 51 -21.62 -13.79 -0.37
C ALA A 51 -20.92 -15.12 -0.02
N GLY A 52 -20.51 -15.27 1.25
CA GLY A 52 -20.02 -16.54 1.81
C GLY A 52 -18.52 -16.63 2.03
N ALA A 53 -17.72 -15.80 1.37
CA ALA A 53 -16.30 -15.67 1.72
C ALA A 53 -16.12 -15.01 3.10
N GLN A 54 -14.96 -15.22 3.72
CA GLN A 54 -14.53 -14.46 4.89
C GLN A 54 -13.15 -13.86 4.63
N LEU A 55 -12.96 -12.60 5.02
CA LEU A 55 -11.66 -11.92 4.92
C LEU A 55 -11.22 -11.40 6.28
N ALA A 56 -9.90 -11.38 6.49
CA ALA A 56 -9.26 -10.75 7.64
C ALA A 56 -8.09 -9.90 7.17
N VAL A 57 -8.18 -8.58 7.38
CA VAL A 57 -7.09 -7.65 7.05
C VAL A 57 -6.00 -7.78 8.13
N LEU A 58 -4.78 -8.06 7.69
CA LEU A 58 -3.62 -8.22 8.57
C LEU A 58 -2.78 -6.93 8.66
N ALA A 59 -2.70 -6.19 7.55
CA ALA A 59 -1.94 -4.95 7.43
C ALA A 59 -2.54 -4.04 6.36
N GLY A 60 -2.37 -2.73 6.50
CA GLY A 60 -2.83 -1.73 5.53
C GLY A 60 -4.34 -1.54 5.52
N ASP A 61 -4.85 -0.99 4.41
CA ASP A 61 -6.27 -0.69 4.21
C ASP A 61 -6.66 -0.95 2.75
N PRO A 62 -7.39 -2.04 2.45
CA PRO A 62 -7.78 -2.39 1.08
C PRO A 62 -8.80 -1.42 0.47
N SER A 63 -9.38 -0.50 1.25
CA SER A 63 -10.28 0.54 0.73
C SER A 63 -9.54 1.75 0.18
N LYS A 64 -8.23 1.85 0.41
CA LYS A 64 -7.39 2.96 -0.09
C LYS A 64 -6.74 2.57 -1.41
N GLU A 65 -7.04 3.35 -2.44
CA GLU A 65 -6.45 3.19 -3.76
C GLU A 65 -4.93 3.32 -3.72
N GLY A 66 -4.23 2.40 -4.39
CA GLY A 66 -2.77 2.38 -4.49
C GLY A 66 -2.02 2.03 -3.19
N GLY A 67 -2.73 1.78 -2.08
CA GLY A 67 -2.12 1.38 -0.82
C GLY A 67 -1.77 -0.11 -0.77
N GLU A 68 -0.61 -0.45 -0.21
CA GLU A 68 -0.28 -1.84 0.09
C GLU A 68 -1.11 -2.36 1.27
N TYR A 69 -1.57 -3.60 1.16
CA TYR A 69 -2.26 -4.30 2.23
C TYR A 69 -1.97 -5.79 2.18
N THR A 70 -2.22 -6.47 3.30
CA THR A 70 -2.15 -7.92 3.39
C THR A 70 -3.41 -8.42 4.07
N LEU A 71 -4.03 -9.46 3.52
CA LEU A 71 -5.20 -10.09 4.10
C LEU A 71 -5.13 -11.61 4.01
N ARG A 72 -6.00 -12.27 4.77
CA ARG A 72 -6.34 -13.68 4.59
C ARG A 72 -7.76 -13.79 4.07
N ALA A 73 -7.98 -14.77 3.21
CA ALA A 73 -9.29 -15.10 2.68
C ALA A 73 -9.60 -16.57 2.97
N LYS A 74 -10.86 -16.84 3.32
CA LYS A 74 -11.47 -18.18 3.31
C LYS A 74 -12.59 -18.14 2.29
N LEU A 75 -12.50 -19.01 1.30
CA LEU A 75 -13.49 -19.12 0.25
C LEU A 75 -14.19 -20.48 0.41
N PRO A 76 -15.54 -20.54 0.37
CA PRO A 76 -16.22 -21.82 0.35
C PRO A 76 -15.91 -22.58 -0.95
N ASP A 77 -16.15 -23.89 -0.95
CA ASP A 77 -15.98 -24.70 -2.16
C ASP A 77 -16.89 -24.18 -3.30
N GLY A 78 -16.37 -24.22 -4.53
CA GLY A 78 -17.05 -23.70 -5.71
C GLY A 78 -17.20 -22.17 -5.79
N TYR A 79 -16.57 -21.42 -4.88
CA TYR A 79 -16.60 -19.95 -4.91
C TYR A 79 -15.90 -19.39 -6.15
N LYS A 80 -16.54 -18.44 -6.84
CA LYS A 80 -16.04 -17.85 -8.08
C LYS A 80 -15.84 -16.35 -7.93
N ILE A 81 -14.63 -15.88 -8.22
CA ILE A 81 -14.32 -14.46 -8.33
C ILE A 81 -14.40 -14.09 -9.81
N ALA A 82 -15.17 -13.06 -10.14
CA ALA A 82 -15.30 -12.61 -11.53
C ALA A 82 -13.97 -11.99 -12.04
N PRO A 83 -13.71 -12.02 -13.35
CA PRO A 83 -12.57 -11.31 -13.92
C PRO A 83 -12.57 -9.83 -13.53
N HIS A 84 -11.41 -9.31 -13.14
CA HIS A 84 -11.23 -7.92 -12.73
C HIS A 84 -9.79 -7.47 -13.01
N TYR A 85 -9.56 -6.14 -12.94
CA TYR A 85 -8.25 -5.54 -13.16
C TYR A 85 -7.66 -5.04 -11.84
N HIS A 86 -6.35 -5.21 -11.69
CA HIS A 86 -5.63 -4.72 -10.53
C HIS A 86 -4.90 -3.41 -10.88
N PRO A 87 -5.09 -2.33 -10.10
CA PRO A 87 -4.31 -1.10 -10.26
C PRO A 87 -2.87 -1.23 -9.74
N VAL A 88 -2.60 -2.28 -8.95
CA VAL A 88 -1.31 -2.63 -8.34
C VAL A 88 -1.08 -4.13 -8.42
N THR A 89 0.13 -4.60 -8.18
CA THR A 89 0.43 -6.05 -8.15
C THR A 89 -0.32 -6.74 -7.02
N GLU A 90 -1.04 -7.82 -7.34
CA GLU A 90 -1.59 -8.75 -6.33
C GLU A 90 -0.69 -9.97 -6.18
N ASN A 91 -0.39 -10.34 -4.94
CA ASN A 91 0.32 -11.58 -4.62
C ASN A 91 -0.62 -12.52 -3.87
N VAL A 92 -0.85 -13.71 -4.43
CA VAL A 92 -1.72 -14.72 -3.82
C VAL A 92 -0.88 -15.93 -3.42
N THR A 93 -1.13 -16.46 -2.22
CA THR A 93 -0.54 -17.72 -1.75
C THR A 93 -1.64 -18.64 -1.25
N ILE A 94 -1.69 -19.85 -1.82
CA ILE A 94 -2.64 -20.87 -1.40
C ILE A 94 -2.07 -21.59 -0.18
N LEU A 95 -2.76 -21.47 0.96
CA LEU A 95 -2.36 -22.15 2.19
C LEU A 95 -2.98 -23.54 2.33
N SER A 96 -4.16 -23.74 1.77
CA SER A 96 -4.92 -24.99 1.86
C SER A 96 -6.04 -25.03 0.81
N GLY A 97 -6.37 -26.22 0.33
CA GLY A 97 -7.41 -26.42 -0.70
C GLY A 97 -6.83 -26.35 -2.10
N THR A 98 -7.68 -26.02 -3.07
CA THR A 98 -7.27 -25.80 -4.46
C THR A 98 -7.92 -24.52 -4.96
N PHE A 99 -7.13 -23.64 -5.56
CA PHE A 99 -7.64 -22.42 -6.18
C PHE A 99 -7.20 -22.33 -7.63
N TYR A 100 -8.16 -22.13 -8.53
CA TYR A 100 -7.88 -22.00 -9.96
C TYR A 100 -7.69 -20.53 -10.31
N LEU A 101 -6.55 -20.19 -10.88
CA LEU A 101 -6.19 -18.84 -11.30
C LEU A 101 -6.06 -18.77 -12.82
N GLY A 102 -6.71 -17.79 -13.44
CA GLY A 102 -6.65 -17.53 -14.87
C GLY A 102 -6.60 -16.03 -15.15
N MET A 103 -6.09 -15.66 -16.34
CA MET A 103 -5.97 -14.28 -16.80
C MET A 103 -6.80 -14.06 -18.07
N GLY A 104 -7.42 -12.89 -18.19
CA GLY A 104 -8.20 -12.48 -19.36
C GLY A 104 -9.52 -11.80 -19.01
N ASP A 105 -10.24 -11.34 -20.02
CA ASP A 105 -11.45 -10.53 -19.84
C ASP A 105 -12.72 -11.35 -19.55
N LYS A 106 -12.65 -12.68 -19.60
CA LYS A 106 -13.78 -13.59 -19.43
C LYS A 106 -13.44 -14.70 -18.45
N PHE A 107 -14.46 -15.17 -17.73
CA PHE A 107 -14.33 -16.33 -16.86
C PHE A 107 -14.28 -17.59 -17.74
N ASP A 108 -13.09 -18.15 -17.91
CA ASP A 108 -12.85 -19.37 -18.68
C ASP A 108 -12.15 -20.43 -17.82
N GLU A 109 -12.90 -21.42 -17.38
CA GLU A 109 -12.39 -22.51 -16.54
C GLU A 109 -11.35 -23.38 -17.29
N LYS A 110 -11.31 -23.35 -18.62
CA LYS A 110 -10.41 -24.17 -19.42
C LYS A 110 -8.98 -23.64 -19.44
N THR A 111 -8.79 -22.36 -19.18
CA THR A 111 -7.48 -21.69 -19.19
C THR A 111 -6.95 -21.42 -17.78
N ALA A 112 -7.78 -21.61 -16.76
CA ALA A 112 -7.37 -21.46 -15.37
C ALA A 112 -6.46 -22.63 -14.92
N SER A 113 -5.40 -22.30 -14.19
CA SER A 113 -4.44 -23.27 -13.64
C SER A 113 -4.72 -23.51 -12.16
N PRO A 114 -4.69 -24.77 -11.69
CA PRO A 114 -4.86 -25.09 -10.27
C PRO A 114 -3.60 -24.78 -9.46
N PHE A 115 -3.80 -24.34 -8.22
CA PHE A 115 -2.78 -24.13 -7.20
C PHE A 115 -3.23 -24.71 -5.86
#